data_AF-A0A3N5I0Q2-F1
#
_entry.id   AF-A0A3N5I0Q2-F1
#
_cell.length_a   1.000
_cell.length_b   1.000
_cell.length_c   1.000
_cell.angle_alpha   90.00
_cell.angle_beta   90.00
_cell.angle_gamma   90.00
#
_symmetry.space_group_name_H-M   'P 1'
#
loop_
_entity.id
_entity.type
_entity.pdbx_description
1 polymer ?
#
loop_
_entity_poly.entity_id
_entity_poly.type
_entity_poly.pdbx_seq_one_letter_code
_entity_poly.pdbx_strand_id
1 'polypeptide(L)'
;MTDEIETPQAAPAADLTPGTRALLRTVYIMGIVLVLLLIALIGGIIWKATNRTPKASEAASVFDLGLEPGVAVTGVELDGDRMAVTTSEGIVVVDLRRRRVEARIGLRP
;
A
#
# COMPACT_ATOMS: atom_id res chain seq x y z
N MET A 1 21.67 70.63 8.81
CA MET A 1 22.59 69.49 8.80
C MET A 1 21.75 68.31 8.36
N THR A 2 21.65 68.11 7.04
CA THR A 2 20.76 67.15 6.39
C THR A 2 21.45 65.80 6.33
N ASP A 3 20.82 64.77 6.91
CA ASP A 3 21.19 63.37 6.76
C ASP A 3 21.04 62.94 5.30
N GLU A 4 22.15 62.50 4.71
CA GLU A 4 22.17 61.80 3.44
C GLU A 4 21.86 60.32 3.74
N ILE A 5 20.67 59.86 3.37
CA ILE A 5 20.30 58.44 3.44
C ILE A 5 21.12 57.72 2.35
N GLU A 6 22.24 57.13 2.76
CA GLU A 6 23.02 56.22 1.92
C GLU A 6 22.13 55.02 1.56
N THR A 7 21.66 55.01 0.32
CA THR A 7 20.85 53.90 -0.21
C THR A 7 21.80 52.71 -0.38
N PRO A 8 21.48 51.50 0.11
CA PRO A 8 22.38 50.35 -0.05
C PRO A 8 22.57 50.09 -1.54
N GLN A 9 23.74 50.46 -2.04
CA GLN A 9 24.15 50.27 -3.42
C GLN A 9 24.11 48.76 -3.68
N ALA A 10 23.18 48.33 -4.54
CA ALA A 10 23.06 46.94 -4.95
C ALA A 10 24.42 46.46 -5.46
N ALA A 11 24.96 45.40 -4.84
CA ALA A 11 26.25 44.83 -5.23
C ALA A 11 26.25 44.53 -6.73
N PRO A 12 27.32 44.87 -7.48
CA PRO A 12 27.39 44.62 -8.91
C PRO A 12 27.19 43.12 -9.14
N ALA A 13 26.24 42.77 -10.00
CA ALA A 13 26.02 41.39 -10.43
C ALA A 13 27.35 40.86 -10.96
N ALA A 14 28.00 40.00 -10.19
CA ALA A 14 29.28 39.41 -10.57
C ALA A 14 29.06 38.60 -11.85
N ASP A 15 29.55 39.11 -12.99
CA ASP A 15 29.46 38.43 -14.26
C ASP A 15 30.26 37.12 -14.19
N LEU A 16 29.53 36.03 -13.96
CA LEU A 16 30.10 34.69 -13.93
C LEU A 16 30.73 34.38 -15.28
N THR A 17 32.02 34.00 -15.28
CA THR A 17 32.70 33.53 -16.49
C THR A 17 31.94 32.35 -17.10
N PRO A 18 31.95 32.17 -18.43
CA PRO A 18 31.14 31.17 -19.12
C PRO A 18 31.39 29.72 -18.63
N GLY A 19 32.63 29.42 -18.18
CA GLY A 19 32.97 28.13 -17.59
C GLY A 19 32.27 27.87 -16.24
N THR A 20 32.20 28.87 -15.36
CA THR A 20 31.49 28.77 -14.08
C THR A 20 29.98 28.62 -14.28
N ARG A 21 29.40 29.29 -15.28
CA ARG A 21 27.97 29.16 -15.62
C ARG A 21 27.63 27.78 -16.17
N ALA A 22 28.51 27.18 -16.98
CA ALA A 22 28.34 25.81 -17.47
C ALA A 22 28.40 24.80 -16.32
N LEU A 23 29.36 24.94 -15.40
CA LEU A 23 29.47 24.08 -14.22
C LEU A 23 28.23 24.18 -13.33
N LEU A 24 27.75 25.40 -13.06
CA LEU A 24 26.53 25.61 -12.26
C LEU A 24 25.30 24.94 -12.89
N ARG A 25 25.14 25.05 -14.21
CA ARG A 25 24.06 24.36 -14.94
C ARG A 25 24.17 22.84 -14.83
N THR A 26 25.37 22.29 -14.97
CA THR A 26 25.59 20.84 -14.84
C THR A 26 25.23 20.35 -13.44
N VAL A 27 25.69 21.02 -12.39
CA VAL A 27 25.37 20.66 -11.00
C VAL A 27 23.87 20.75 -10.75
N TYR A 28 23.23 21.81 -11.24
CA TYR A 28 21.78 21.97 -11.14
C TYR A 28 21.01 20.82 -11.83
N ILE A 29 21.42 20.45 -13.05
CA ILE A 29 20.82 19.32 -13.79
C ILE A 29 21.05 18.00 -13.03
N MET A 30 22.26 17.76 -12.52
CA MET A 30 22.55 16.57 -11.71
C MET A 30 21.69 16.52 -10.44
N GLY A 31 21.46 17.66 -9.81
CA GLY A 31 20.55 17.79 -8.67
C GLY A 31 19.12 17.40 -9.04
N ILE A 32 18.59 17.93 -10.16
CA ILE A 32 17.26 17.57 -10.65
C ILE A 32 17.16 16.06 -10.91
N VAL A 33 18.15 15.49 -11.61
CA VAL A 33 18.16 14.04 -11.90
C VAL A 33 18.12 13.22 -10.62
N LEU A 34 18.88 13.61 -9.60
CA LEU A 34 18.91 12.91 -8.32
C LEU A 34 17.56 13.00 -7.59
N VAL A 35 16.90 14.16 -7.62
CA VAL A 35 15.55 14.32 -7.06
C VAL A 35 14.53 13.46 -7.81
N LEU A 36 14.57 13.43 -9.15
CA LEU A 36 13.68 12.60 -9.95
C LEU A 36 13.87 11.10 -9.67
N LEU A 37 15.12 10.65 -9.54
CA LEU A 37 15.43 9.26 -9.17
C LEU A 37 14.89 8.91 -7.78
N LEU A 38 15.01 9.83 -6.81
CA LEU A 38 14.48 9.62 -5.46
C LEU A 38 12.96 9.48 -5.49
N ILE A 39 12.25 10.36 -6.21
CA ILE A 39 10.79 10.30 -6.34
C ILE A 39 10.36 8.99 -7.03
N ALA A 40 11.05 8.61 -8.11
CA ALA A 40 10.79 7.36 -8.82
C ALA A 40 11.01 6.12 -7.92
N LEU A 41 12.06 6.13 -7.09
CA LEU A 41 12.34 5.07 -6.14
C LEU A 41 11.23 4.95 -5.08
N ILE A 42 10.84 6.07 -4.47
CA ILE A 42 9.76 6.10 -3.48
C ILE A 42 8.44 5.62 -4.10
N GLY A 43 8.07 6.16 -5.27
CA GLY A 43 6.87 5.75 -6.00
C GLY A 43 6.89 4.27 -6.38
N GLY A 44 8.03 3.75 -6.83
CA GLY A 44 8.22 2.34 -7.16
C GLY A 44 8.09 1.41 -5.95
N ILE A 45 8.62 1.81 -4.79
CA ILE A 45 8.47 1.05 -3.53
C ILE A 45 7.01 1.04 -3.09
N ILE A 46 6.35 2.21 -3.08
CA ILE A 46 4.93 2.32 -2.71
C ILE A 46 4.10 1.45 -3.64
N TRP A 47 4.27 1.59 -4.95
CA TRP A 47 3.57 0.78 -5.94
C TRP A 47 3.82 -0.72 -5.73
N LYS A 48 5.06 -1.14 -5.49
CA LYS A 48 5.38 -2.55 -5.22
C LYS A 48 4.77 -3.06 -3.91
N ALA A 49 4.66 -2.21 -2.89
CA ALA A 49 4.05 -2.56 -1.62
C ALA A 49 2.52 -2.68 -1.73
N THR A 50 1.88 -1.79 -2.49
CA THR A 50 0.43 -1.78 -2.67
C THR A 50 -0.05 -2.80 -3.71
N ASN A 51 0.73 -3.02 -4.77
CA ASN A 51 0.41 -3.94 -5.86
C ASN A 51 1.05 -5.31 -5.65
N ARG A 52 1.01 -5.82 -4.40
CA ARG A 52 1.45 -7.18 -4.11
C ARG A 52 0.52 -8.11 -4.87
N THR A 53 1.01 -8.67 -5.99
CA THR A 53 0.27 -9.61 -6.82
C THR A 53 -0.33 -10.66 -5.90
N PRO A 54 -1.65 -10.90 -5.93
CA PRO A 54 -2.25 -11.98 -5.19
C PRO A 54 -1.44 -13.24 -5.48
N LYS A 55 -0.91 -13.86 -4.43
CA LYS A 55 -0.12 -15.09 -4.55
C LYS A 55 -0.95 -16.03 -5.42
N ALA A 56 -0.38 -16.50 -6.55
CA ALA A 56 -1.10 -17.33 -7.50
C ALA A 56 -1.87 -18.38 -6.71
N SER A 57 -3.20 -18.38 -6.88
CA SER A 57 -4.14 -19.20 -6.11
C SER A 57 -3.56 -20.59 -6.01
N GLU A 58 -3.11 -20.96 -4.80
CA GLU A 58 -2.72 -22.34 -4.50
C GLU A 58 -3.91 -23.21 -4.93
N ALA A 59 -3.65 -24.28 -5.69
CA ALA A 59 -4.69 -25.14 -6.27
C ALA A 59 -5.79 -25.36 -5.23
N ALA A 60 -7.04 -25.05 -5.60
CA ALA A 60 -8.16 -24.92 -4.67
C ALA A 60 -8.16 -26.06 -3.65
N SER A 61 -7.67 -25.78 -2.43
CA SER A 61 -7.64 -26.78 -1.38
C SER A 61 -9.06 -26.91 -0.87
N VAL A 62 -9.73 -28.02 -1.22
CA VAL A 62 -11.07 -28.32 -0.72
C VAL A 62 -10.93 -28.59 0.77
N PHE A 63 -11.55 -27.73 1.59
CA PHE A 63 -11.65 -27.91 3.02
C PHE A 63 -13.01 -28.54 3.33
N ASP A 64 -13.01 -29.75 3.88
CA ASP A 64 -14.23 -30.42 4.28
C ASP A 64 -14.76 -29.83 5.60
N LEU A 65 -16.01 -29.36 5.55
CA LEU A 65 -16.72 -28.82 6.71
C LEU A 65 -17.19 -29.94 7.66
N GLY A 66 -17.11 -31.21 7.27
CA GLY A 66 -17.61 -32.34 8.04
C GLY A 66 -19.08 -32.17 8.38
N LEU A 67 -19.87 -31.72 7.40
CA LEU A 67 -21.32 -31.66 7.54
C LEU A 67 -21.88 -33.07 7.38
N GLU A 68 -22.88 -33.41 8.17
CA GLU A 68 -23.57 -34.69 8.05
C GLU A 68 -24.30 -34.75 6.68
N PRO A 69 -24.28 -35.89 5.97
CA PRO A 69 -24.96 -35.99 4.69
C PRO A 69 -26.45 -35.69 4.85
N GLY A 70 -26.95 -34.72 4.08
CA GLY A 70 -28.34 -34.26 4.15
C GLY A 70 -28.53 -32.90 4.83
N VAL A 71 -27.49 -32.35 5.46
CA VAL A 71 -27.52 -31.00 6.02
C VAL A 71 -27.47 -29.96 4.89
N ALA A 72 -28.55 -29.19 4.74
CA ALA A 72 -28.64 -28.17 3.71
C ALA A 72 -27.87 -26.91 4.13
N VAL A 73 -27.03 -26.39 3.25
CA VAL A 73 -26.41 -25.07 3.42
C VAL A 73 -27.38 -24.00 2.94
N THR A 74 -27.81 -23.13 3.84
CA THR A 74 -28.81 -22.08 3.58
C THR A 74 -28.18 -20.71 3.36
N GLY A 75 -26.96 -20.48 3.86
CA GLY A 75 -26.24 -19.23 3.68
C GLY A 75 -24.76 -19.34 3.98
N VAL A 76 -23.97 -18.45 3.38
CA VAL A 76 -22.53 -18.32 3.63
C VAL A 76 -22.23 -16.84 3.77
N GLU A 77 -21.59 -16.46 4.87
CA GLU A 77 -21.13 -15.12 5.14
C GLU A 77 -19.62 -15.12 5.39
N LEU A 78 -18.93 -14.11 4.88
CA LEU A 78 -17.49 -13.98 4.95
C LEU A 78 -17.14 -12.67 5.67
N ASP A 79 -16.46 -12.79 6.80
CA ASP A 79 -15.94 -11.67 7.59
C ASP A 79 -14.42 -11.80 7.74
N GLY A 80 -13.69 -11.20 6.79
CA GLY A 80 -12.23 -11.23 6.75
C GLY A 80 -11.67 -12.65 6.68
N ASP A 81 -11.05 -13.11 7.78
CA ASP A 81 -10.44 -14.43 7.91
C ASP A 81 -11.43 -15.50 8.46
N ARG A 82 -12.68 -15.13 8.72
CA ARG A 82 -13.72 -16.03 9.23
C ARG A 82 -14.84 -16.20 8.23
N MET A 83 -15.33 -17.43 8.12
CA MET A 83 -16.48 -17.78 7.30
C MET A 83 -17.55 -18.41 8.19
N ALA A 84 -18.77 -17.88 8.14
CA ALA A 84 -19.93 -18.48 8.79
C ALA A 84 -20.78 -19.19 7.74
N VAL A 85 -21.00 -20.49 7.94
CA VAL A 85 -21.86 -21.32 7.09
C VAL A 85 -23.13 -21.60 7.88
N THR A 86 -24.24 -21.04 7.43
CA THR A 86 -25.56 -21.32 7.99
C THR A 86 -26.08 -22.60 7.34
N THR A 87 -26.45 -23.56 8.17
CA THR A 87 -27.02 -24.83 7.76
C THR A 87 -28.43 -24.98 8.32
N SER A 88 -29.15 -26.01 7.88
CA SER A 88 -30.46 -26.40 8.42
C SER A 88 -30.43 -26.75 9.92
N GLU A 89 -29.26 -27.05 10.48
CA GLU A 89 -29.11 -27.50 11.88
C GLU A 89 -28.47 -26.45 12.79
N GLY A 90 -27.84 -25.43 12.21
CA GLY A 90 -26.92 -24.58 12.97
C GLY A 90 -26.10 -23.63 12.13
N ILE A 91 -25.13 -23.02 12.79
CA ILE A 91 -24.11 -22.18 12.17
C ILE A 91 -22.75 -22.80 12.44
N VAL A 92 -21.97 -23.00 11.39
CA VAL A 92 -20.59 -23.49 11.47
C VAL A 92 -19.65 -22.32 11.16
N VAL A 93 -18.80 -21.95 12.12
CA VAL A 93 -17.81 -20.89 11.95
C VAL A 93 -16.46 -21.51 11.63
N VAL A 94 -15.84 -21.06 10.54
CA VAL A 94 -14.58 -21.57 10.01
C VAL A 94 -13.54 -20.45 10.02
N ASP A 95 -12.38 -20.73 10.60
CA ASP A 95 -11.18 -19.89 10.48
C ASP A 95 -10.47 -20.28 9.18
N LEU A 96 -10.51 -19.40 8.19
CA LEU A 96 -9.94 -19.62 6.85
C LEU A 96 -8.42 -19.56 6.86
N ARG A 97 -7.82 -18.84 7.82
CA ARG A 97 -6.37 -18.71 7.95
C ARG A 97 -5.76 -19.99 8.51
N ARG A 98 -6.43 -20.62 9.47
CA ARG A 98 -6.02 -21.89 10.09
C ARG A 98 -6.62 -23.11 9.41
N ARG A 99 -7.57 -22.92 8.49
CA ARG A 99 -8.36 -23.96 7.83
C ARG A 99 -8.94 -24.94 8.86
N ARG A 100 -9.71 -24.41 9.82
CA ARG A 100 -10.35 -25.23 10.86
C ARG A 100 -11.73 -24.70 11.20
N VAL A 101 -12.62 -25.60 11.61
CA VAL A 101 -13.88 -25.20 12.25
C VAL A 101 -13.55 -24.63 13.64
N GLU A 102 -13.88 -23.36 13.86
CA GLU A 102 -13.67 -22.66 15.12
C GLU A 102 -14.84 -22.89 16.08
N ALA A 103 -16.07 -22.93 15.55
CA ALA A 103 -17.27 -23.16 16.35
C ALA A 103 -18.38 -23.87 15.55
N ARG A 104 -19.23 -24.61 16.27
CA ARG A 104 -20.51 -25.12 15.78
C ARG A 104 -21.58 -24.71 16.76
N ILE A 105 -22.58 -23.99 16.26
CA ILE A 105 -23.68 -23.45 17.06
C ILE A 105 -24.94 -24.14 16.57
N GLY A 106 -25.48 -25.07 17.36
CA GLY A 106 -26.74 -25.72 17.04
C GLY A 106 -27.92 -24.77 17.25
N LEU A 107 -28.92 -24.85 16.38
CA LEU A 107 -30.21 -24.22 16.63
C LEU A 107 -30.88 -24.97 17.79
N ARG A 108 -30.95 -24.35 18.98
CA ARG A 108 -31.83 -24.85 20.04
C ARG A 108 -33.29 -24.58 19.65
N PRO A 109 -34.21 -25.51 19.93
CA PRO A 109 -35.64 -25.29 19.71
C PRO A 109 -36.18 -24.14 20.55
#